data_AF-A0A849UE43-F1
#
_entry.id   AF-A0A849UE43-F1
#
_cell.length_a   1.000
_cell.length_b   1.000
_cell.length_c   1.000
_cell.angle_alpha   90.00
_cell.angle_beta   90.00
_cell.angle_gamma   90.00
#
_symmetry.space_group_name_H-M   'P 1'
#
loop_
_entity.id
_entity.type
_entity.pdbx_description
1 polymer ?
#
loop_
_entity_poly.entity_id
_entity_poly.type
_entity_poly.pdbx_seq_one_letter_code
_entity_poly.pdbx_strand_id
1 'polypeptide(L)'
;MFKRTAQFIILLGAILTVTSVNAEDVLAYLTDANGRYTGPSVEECVALMDTDKNGFADVFEVRAFLELKHGIGYEKDVLDRMEASAKGTSCSTPFAKELYTN
;
A
#
# COMPACT_ATOMS: atom_id res chain seq x y z
N MET A 1 -51.31 -8.24 3.82
CA MET A 1 -50.26 -7.21 3.63
C MET A 1 -49.19 -7.25 4.73
N PHE A 2 -49.56 -7.40 6.00
CA PHE A 2 -48.66 -7.42 7.17
C PHE A 2 -47.62 -8.57 7.24
N LYS A 3 -47.90 -9.75 6.66
CA LYS A 3 -46.96 -10.90 6.66
C LYS A 3 -45.75 -10.69 5.75
N ARG A 4 -45.92 -10.01 4.61
CA ARG A 4 -44.83 -9.77 3.64
C ARG A 4 -43.84 -8.73 4.16
N THR A 5 -44.33 -7.68 4.83
CA THR A 5 -43.49 -6.66 5.46
C THR A 5 -42.68 -7.22 6.63
N ALA A 6 -43.26 -8.10 7.44
CA ALA A 6 -42.51 -8.80 8.50
C ALA A 6 -41.40 -9.70 7.94
N GLN A 7 -41.65 -10.38 6.81
CA GLN A 7 -40.63 -11.18 6.11
C GLN A 7 -39.47 -10.33 5.60
N PHE A 8 -39.75 -9.14 5.03
CA PHE A 8 -38.70 -8.23 4.58
C PHE A 8 -37.86 -7.67 5.73
N ILE A 9 -38.47 -7.37 6.88
CA ILE A 9 -37.75 -6.87 8.06
C ILE A 9 -36.84 -7.95 8.65
N ILE A 10 -37.29 -9.21 8.68
CA ILE A 10 -36.46 -10.34 9.14
C ILE A 10 -35.29 -10.57 8.18
N LEU A 11 -35.52 -10.49 6.87
CA LEU A 11 -34.46 -10.64 5.87
C LEU A 11 -33.42 -9.51 5.94
N LEU A 12 -33.88 -8.26 6.14
CA LEU A 12 -33.00 -7.11 6.28
C LEU A 12 -32.17 -7.16 7.58
N GLY A 13 -32.76 -7.65 8.67
CA GLY A 13 -32.05 -7.88 9.93
C GLY A 13 -30.97 -8.97 9.82
N ALA A 14 -31.21 -10.02 9.03
CA ALA A 14 -30.24 -11.10 8.81
C ALA A 14 -29.04 -10.66 7.93
N ILE A 15 -29.22 -9.66 7.05
CA ILE A 15 -28.13 -9.13 6.20
C ILE A 15 -27.18 -8.24 7.03
N LEU A 16 -27.69 -7.55 8.05
CA LEU A 16 -26.90 -6.62 8.87
C LEU A 16 -25.97 -7.31 9.89
N THR A 17 -26.13 -8.62 10.16
CA THR A 17 -25.29 -9.34 11.12
C THR A 17 -23.98 -9.90 10.52
N VAL A 18 -23.72 -9.70 9.23
CA VAL A 18 -22.59 -10.35 8.52
C VAL A 18 -21.28 -9.52 8.54
N THR A 19 -21.29 -8.28 9.03
CA THR A 19 -20.19 -7.33 8.75
C THR A 19 -19.07 -7.21 9.81
N SER A 20 -18.97 -8.11 10.79
CA SER A 20 -18.09 -7.90 11.96
C SER A 20 -16.86 -8.83 12.05
N VAL A 21 -16.13 -9.10 10.95
CA VAL A 21 -15.09 -10.16 10.94
C VAL A 21 -13.63 -9.74 10.67
N ASN A 22 -13.21 -8.53 10.30
CA ASN A 22 -11.93 -8.48 9.54
C ASN A 22 -10.68 -7.80 10.16
N ALA A 23 -10.60 -7.47 11.46
CA ALA A 23 -9.38 -6.84 12.03
C ALA A 23 -8.46 -7.82 12.77
N GLU A 24 -9.01 -8.70 13.61
CA GLU A 24 -8.26 -9.80 14.27
C GLU A 24 -7.73 -10.82 13.24
N ASP A 25 -8.42 -10.97 12.11
CA ASP A 25 -8.08 -11.94 11.05
C ASP A 25 -6.80 -11.57 10.29
N VAL A 26 -6.50 -10.27 10.12
CA VAL A 26 -5.28 -9.84 9.41
C VAL A 26 -4.03 -10.15 10.23
N LEU A 27 -4.07 -9.96 11.54
CA LEU A 27 -2.93 -10.30 12.39
C LEU A 27 -2.73 -11.82 12.42
N ALA A 28 -3.80 -12.61 12.55
CA ALA A 28 -3.73 -14.06 12.47
C ALA A 28 -3.25 -14.57 11.09
N TYR A 29 -3.59 -13.86 10.01
CA TYR A 29 -3.14 -14.19 8.65
C TYR A 29 -1.65 -13.91 8.44
N LEU A 30 -1.12 -12.86 9.06
CA LEU A 30 0.27 -12.44 8.90
C LEU A 30 1.22 -13.12 9.90
N THR A 31 0.72 -13.96 10.81
CA THR A 31 1.48 -14.44 11.97
C THR A 31 1.29 -15.94 12.24
N ASP A 32 2.33 -16.68 12.64
CA ASP A 32 2.28 -18.10 12.97
C ASP A 32 1.65 -18.36 14.36
N ALA A 33 1.48 -19.64 14.71
CA ALA A 33 0.97 -20.06 16.02
C ALA A 33 1.83 -19.58 17.23
N ASN A 34 3.05 -19.09 16.99
CA ASN A 34 3.96 -18.55 18.00
C ASN A 34 4.01 -17.01 17.99
N GLY A 35 3.18 -16.34 17.18
CA GLY A 35 3.19 -14.89 17.08
C GLY A 35 4.33 -14.33 16.21
N ARG A 36 4.95 -15.13 15.34
CA ARG A 36 5.99 -14.67 14.39
C ARG A 36 5.40 -14.35 13.02
N TYR A 37 5.84 -13.26 12.41
CA TYR A 37 5.42 -12.90 11.06
C TYR A 37 5.75 -14.01 10.05
N THR A 38 4.77 -14.40 9.23
CA THR A 38 4.85 -15.48 8.24
C THR A 38 4.85 -15.00 6.79
N GLY A 39 4.68 -13.69 6.57
CA GLY A 39 4.75 -13.14 5.23
C GLY A 39 6.18 -13.13 4.67
N PRO A 40 6.33 -12.74 3.39
CA PRO A 40 7.64 -12.71 2.74
C PRO A 40 8.58 -11.77 3.48
N SER A 41 9.86 -12.14 3.54
CA SER A 41 10.89 -11.31 4.16
C SER A 41 11.08 -10.01 3.38
N VAL A 42 11.70 -9.00 4.02
CA VAL A 42 12.01 -7.75 3.34
C VAL A 42 12.97 -8.01 2.18
N GLU A 43 13.95 -8.89 2.40
CA GLU A 43 14.93 -9.32 1.39
C GLU A 43 14.25 -10.00 0.21
N GLU A 44 13.28 -10.88 0.46
CA GLU A 44 12.49 -11.51 -0.61
C GLU A 44 11.67 -10.48 -1.38
N CYS A 45 11.08 -9.50 -0.69
CA CYS A 45 10.35 -8.42 -1.35
C CYS A 45 11.25 -7.55 -2.22
N VAL A 46 12.45 -7.22 -1.75
CA VAL A 46 13.45 -6.46 -2.52
C VAL A 46 13.92 -7.26 -3.72
N ALA A 47 14.20 -8.56 -3.56
CA ALA A 47 14.60 -9.43 -4.67
C ALA A 47 13.52 -9.57 -5.76
N LEU A 48 12.24 -9.41 -5.40
CA LEU A 48 11.14 -9.38 -6.38
C LEU A 48 11.03 -8.04 -7.13
N MET A 49 11.56 -6.96 -6.56
CA MET A 49 11.55 -5.62 -7.16
C MET A 49 12.80 -5.34 -7.99
N ASP A 50 13.97 -5.76 -7.49
CA ASP A 50 15.30 -5.58 -8.09
C ASP A 50 15.40 -6.37 -9.42
N THR A 51 15.09 -5.68 -10.51
CA THR A 51 14.98 -6.28 -11.84
C THR A 51 16.33 -6.26 -12.56
N ASP A 52 17.13 -5.22 -12.30
CA ASP A 52 18.47 -5.08 -12.85
C ASP A 52 19.55 -5.88 -12.08
N LYS A 53 19.19 -6.45 -10.92
CA LYS A 53 20.00 -7.29 -10.04
C LYS A 53 21.22 -6.55 -9.48
N ASN A 54 21.06 -5.26 -9.21
CA ASN A 54 22.11 -4.42 -8.62
C ASN A 54 22.19 -4.54 -7.09
N GLY A 55 21.26 -5.27 -6.46
CA GLY A 55 21.21 -5.52 -5.03
C GLY A 55 20.29 -4.57 -4.25
N PHE A 56 19.57 -3.66 -4.91
CA PHE A 56 18.56 -2.80 -4.31
C PHE A 56 17.42 -2.52 -5.30
N ALA A 57 16.27 -2.09 -4.79
CA ALA A 57 15.15 -1.66 -5.63
C ALA A 57 15.13 -0.13 -5.73
N ASP A 58 15.24 0.41 -6.94
CA ASP A 58 15.09 1.83 -7.18
C ASP A 58 13.60 2.27 -7.21
N VAL A 59 13.36 3.59 -7.24
CA VAL A 59 11.99 4.13 -7.20
C VAL A 59 11.16 3.73 -8.43
N PHE A 60 11.80 3.55 -9.59
CA PHE A 60 11.13 3.15 -10.83
C PHE A 60 10.75 1.67 -10.79
N GLU A 61 11.62 0.83 -10.22
CA GLU A 61 11.36 -0.59 -9.98
C GLU A 61 10.25 -0.79 -8.94
N VAL A 62 10.27 0.00 -7.86
CA VAL A 62 9.20 0.02 -6.86
C VAL A 62 7.87 0.42 -7.51
N ARG A 63 7.85 1.47 -8.35
CA ARG A 63 6.65 1.86 -9.08
C ARG A 63 6.16 0.73 -9.98
N ALA A 64 7.05 0.16 -10.81
CA ALA A 64 6.69 -0.90 -11.73
C ALA A 64 6.10 -2.12 -11.01
N PHE A 65 6.67 -2.49 -9.86
CA PHE A 65 6.18 -3.58 -9.02
C PHE A 65 4.81 -3.29 -8.40
N LEU A 66 4.61 -2.07 -7.89
CA LEU A 66 3.33 -1.68 -7.30
C LEU A 66 2.22 -1.58 -8.36
N GLU A 67 2.52 -1.05 -9.54
CA GLU A 67 1.57 -1.00 -10.65
C GLU A 67 1.23 -2.40 -11.19
N LEU A 68 2.19 -3.32 -11.19
CA LEU A 68 1.93 -4.73 -11.53
C LEU A 68 0.96 -5.39 -10.54
N LYS A 69 1.05 -5.06 -9.25
CA LYS A 69 0.20 -5.65 -8.20
C LYS A 69 -1.17 -4.98 -8.06
N HIS A 70 -1.24 -3.66 -8.18
CA HIS A 70 -2.43 -2.88 -7.83
C HIS A 70 -3.09 -2.18 -9.02
N GLY A 71 -2.44 -2.18 -10.18
CA GLY A 71 -2.88 -1.51 -11.39
C GLY A 71 -2.14 -0.20 -11.65
N ILE A 72 -2.24 0.25 -12.90
CA ILE A 72 -1.57 1.46 -13.41
C ILE A 72 -2.03 2.69 -12.61
N GLY A 73 -1.08 3.53 -12.18
CA GLY A 73 -1.38 4.75 -11.43
C GLY A 73 -1.66 4.55 -9.94
N TYR A 74 -1.41 3.36 -9.38
CA TYR A 74 -1.46 3.15 -7.94
C TYR A 74 -0.52 4.10 -7.20
N GLU A 75 -1.02 4.83 -6.20
CA GLU A 75 -0.26 5.81 -5.39
C GLU A 75 0.54 6.82 -6.24
N LYS A 76 0.00 7.20 -7.40
CA LYS A 76 0.66 8.05 -8.40
C LYS A 76 1.33 9.28 -7.80
N ASP A 77 0.61 10.06 -6.98
CA ASP A 77 1.13 11.31 -6.41
C ASP A 77 2.31 11.09 -5.46
N VAL A 78 2.31 9.96 -4.73
CA VAL A 78 3.42 9.59 -3.84
C VAL A 78 4.63 9.18 -4.67
N LEU A 79 4.42 8.27 -5.62
CA LEU A 79 5.48 7.77 -6.47
C LEU A 79 6.06 8.88 -7.36
N ASP A 80 5.25 9.81 -7.85
CA ASP A 80 5.69 10.96 -8.67
C ASP A 80 6.65 11.84 -7.86
N ARG A 81 6.35 12.08 -6.57
CA ARG A 81 7.25 12.83 -5.66
C ARG A 81 8.54 12.07 -5.36
N MET A 82 8.47 10.75 -5.21
CA MET A 82 9.65 9.92 -4.98
C MET A 82 10.56 9.92 -6.21
N GLU A 83 9.99 9.77 -7.41
CA GLU A 83 10.76 9.86 -8.66
C GLU A 83 11.36 11.25 -8.87
N ALA A 84 10.61 12.31 -8.55
CA ALA A 84 11.12 13.67 -8.62
C ALA A 84 12.30 13.86 -7.65
N SER A 85 12.23 13.28 -6.45
CA SER A 85 13.31 13.33 -5.46
C SER A 85 14.54 12.55 -5.93
N ALA A 86 14.35 11.35 -6.50
CA ALA A 86 15.42 10.54 -7.07
C ALA A 86 16.12 11.22 -8.27
N LYS A 87 15.36 11.98 -9.07
CA LYS A 87 15.88 12.80 -10.18
C LYS A 87 16.63 14.06 -9.73
N GLY A 88 16.82 14.27 -8.42
CA GLY A 88 17.54 15.41 -7.88
C GLY A 88 16.69 16.67 -7.71
N THR A 89 15.36 16.56 -7.80
CA THR A 89 14.43 17.66 -7.46
C THR A 89 14.23 17.77 -5.94
N SER A 90 15.26 17.40 -5.17
CA SER A 90 15.30 17.58 -3.72
C SER A 90 15.72 19.02 -3.45
N CYS A 91 14.74 19.89 -3.25
CA CYS A 91 14.92 21.23 -2.74
C CYS A 91 15.79 22.17 -3.61
N SER A 92 15.12 22.96 -4.48
CA SER A 92 15.47 24.39 -4.57
C SER A 92 15.25 25.00 -3.18
N THR A 93 16.19 24.82 -2.26
CA THR A 93 16.12 25.52 -0.97
C THR A 93 16.14 27.02 -1.28
N PRO A 94 15.26 27.84 -0.67
CA PRO A 94 15.30 29.29 -0.85
C PRO A 94 16.66 29.90 -0.50
N PHE A 95 17.43 29.20 0.33
CA PHE A 95 18.78 29.57 0.76
C PHE A 95 19.86 29.50 -0.34
N ALA A 96 19.63 28.77 -1.45
CA ALA A 96 20.62 28.73 -2.53
C ALA A 96 20.71 30.04 -3.34
N LYS A 97 19.76 30.97 -3.15
CA LYS A 97 19.73 32.25 -3.87
C LYS A 97 20.53 33.37 -3.19
N GLU A 98 20.86 33.24 -1.90
CA GLU A 98 21.53 34.30 -1.14
C GLU A 98 23.04 34.09 -0.95
N LEU A 99 23.59 32.92 -1.29
CA LEU A 99 25.03 32.64 -1.14
C LEU A 99 25.95 33.30 -2.20
N TYR A 100 25.40 34.07 -3.15
CA TYR A 100 26.17 34.81 -4.15
C TYR A 100 25.95 36.33 -4.11
N THR A 101 25.61 36.89 -2.94
CA THR A 101 25.70 38.35 -2.75
C THR A 101 26.87 38.67 -1.82
N ASN A 102 27.96 39.12 -2.46
CA ASN A 102 29.28 39.57 -1.99
C ASN A 102 30.40 38.53 -1.97
#